data_AF-A0AAD5TX14-F1
#
_entry.id   AF-A0AAD5TX14-F1
#
_cell.length_a   1.000
_cell.length_b   1.000
_cell.length_c   1.000
_cell.angle_alpha   90.00
_cell.angle_beta   90.00
_cell.angle_gamma   90.00
#
_symmetry.space_group_name_H-M   'P 1'
#
loop_
_entity.id
_entity.type
_entity.pdbx_description
1 polymer ?
#
loop_
_entity_poly.entity_id
_entity_poly.type
_entity_poly.pdbx_seq_one_letter_code
_entity_poly.pdbx_strand_id
1 'polypeptide(L)'
;MAVLLEYLSPSPKAIEIPFEAVSCLEVLLRQSPGLRFTSNPAGRCFYNDKGVSQLPGGVNVHYGWYQSLRTSLGIQQQQYTYKELLLNIDVVATAFYQQGPLIDVITNFFGKRRIEDCQKLFTIKNELRNRDKFISSLNIKISYRNTGRRKYKVKGLAAQSVRDTKIRIKEDDGVHEVTTTVQECFRKTYNYNVKYPWLPAFVSGANNVQIPIECCVVLPNQPYVKKVSEDQAADMIKVTAVFPQKRKERIQDGLNQLHGNNDEILLARWNVDINQSLKQVEARILDTPSLMFAKNKPQKVFNNGFWKTQGFAKPALLVSWSIALFWGDFGVLDSFMNKLDNELASQVVEVLWPFRINTTSAI
;
A
#
# COMPACT_ATOMS: atom_id res chain seq x y z
N MET A 1 9.54 27.03 -21.70
CA MET A 1 8.89 26.57 -22.95
C MET A 1 9.82 26.58 -24.15
N ALA A 2 10.54 27.68 -24.46
CA ALA A 2 11.44 27.75 -25.63
C ALA A 2 12.41 26.55 -25.74
N VAL A 3 13.08 26.17 -24.64
CA VAL A 3 13.99 25.00 -24.60
C VAL A 3 13.30 23.68 -24.94
N LEU A 4 12.05 23.47 -24.50
CA LEU A 4 11.29 22.26 -24.85
C LEU A 4 10.88 22.27 -26.32
N LEU A 5 10.49 23.42 -26.85
CA LEU A 5 10.14 23.56 -28.27
C LEU A 5 11.36 23.34 -29.18
N GLU A 6 12.53 23.83 -28.76
CA GLU A 6 13.80 23.55 -29.45
C GLU A 6 14.15 22.06 -29.42
N TYR A 7 14.02 21.41 -28.25
CA TYR A 7 14.23 19.97 -28.11
C TYR A 7 13.29 19.16 -29.02
N LEU A 8 12.01 19.54 -29.09
CA LEU A 8 10.99 18.87 -29.90
C LEU A 8 11.09 19.21 -31.40
N SER A 9 11.89 20.20 -31.78
CA SER A 9 12.13 20.51 -33.18
C SER A 9 12.82 19.34 -33.89
N PRO A 10 12.58 19.13 -35.19
CA PRO A 10 13.22 18.06 -35.99
C PRO A 10 14.74 18.28 -36.19
N SER A 11 15.37 19.17 -35.42
CA SER A 11 16.80 19.47 -35.50
C SER A 11 17.67 18.34 -34.92
N PRO A 12 18.74 17.92 -35.63
CA PRO A 12 19.71 16.97 -35.12
C PRO A 12 20.59 17.53 -33.98
N LYS A 13 20.53 18.84 -33.68
CA LYS A 13 21.42 19.49 -32.71
C LYS A 13 21.08 19.21 -31.23
N ALA A 14 19.81 18.97 -30.89
CA ALA A 14 19.36 18.87 -29.50
C ALA A 14 19.13 17.41 -29.07
N ILE A 15 20.18 16.58 -28.99
CA ILE A 15 20.03 15.17 -28.58
C ILE A 15 19.82 15.06 -27.07
N GLU A 16 20.40 15.98 -26.29
CA GLU A 16 20.34 15.96 -24.84
C GLU A 16 18.95 16.34 -24.34
N ILE A 17 18.45 15.59 -23.36
CA ILE A 17 17.14 15.82 -22.75
C ILE A 17 17.24 17.05 -21.84
N PRO A 18 16.41 18.09 -22.03
CA PRO A 18 16.42 19.27 -21.17
C PRO A 18 15.70 18.96 -19.84
N PHE A 19 16.38 18.28 -18.92
CA PHE A 19 15.80 17.77 -17.66
C PHE A 19 15.10 18.84 -16.81
N GLU A 20 15.68 20.04 -16.73
CA GLU A 20 15.10 21.16 -15.99
C GLU A 20 13.76 21.59 -16.57
N ALA A 21 13.70 21.73 -17.90
CA ALA A 21 12.48 22.14 -18.58
C ALA A 21 11.39 21.06 -18.50
N VAL A 22 11.77 19.78 -18.62
CA VAL A 22 10.87 18.63 -18.39
C VAL A 22 10.35 18.64 -16.95
N SER A 23 11.22 18.90 -15.97
CA SER A 23 10.84 18.97 -14.55
C SER A 23 9.89 20.12 -14.26
N CYS A 24 10.11 21.30 -14.86
CA CYS A 24 9.17 22.42 -14.76
C CYS A 24 7.79 22.04 -15.29
N LEU A 25 7.72 21.34 -16.42
CA LEU A 25 6.44 20.89 -16.97
C LEU A 25 5.77 19.83 -16.07
N GLU A 26 6.54 18.92 -15.48
CA GLU A 26 6.01 17.99 -14.47
C GLU A 26 5.40 18.72 -13.26
N VAL A 27 6.01 19.80 -12.77
CA VAL A 27 5.45 20.61 -11.68
C VAL A 27 4.12 21.23 -12.09
N LEU A 28 4.03 21.78 -13.30
CA LEU A 28 2.79 22.35 -13.84
C LEU A 28 1.67 21.31 -13.93
N LEU A 29 1.97 20.12 -14.46
CA LEU A 29 1.02 19.00 -14.59
C LEU A 29 0.46 18.52 -13.25
N ARG A 30 1.26 18.61 -12.17
CA ARG A 30 0.85 18.13 -10.83
C ARG A 30 0.10 19.17 -10.01
N GLN A 31 0.12 20.45 -10.41
CA GLN A 31 -0.43 21.55 -9.63
C GLN A 31 -1.94 21.39 -9.37
N SER A 32 -2.75 21.23 -10.42
CA SER A 32 -4.21 21.09 -10.27
C SER A 32 -4.57 19.77 -9.56
N PRO A 33 -4.05 18.60 -9.96
CA PRO A 33 -4.28 17.35 -9.24
C PRO A 33 -3.89 17.41 -7.75
N GLY A 34 -2.78 18.07 -7.41
CA GLY A 34 -2.31 18.20 -6.03
C GLY A 34 -3.19 19.05 -5.12
N LEU A 35 -4.03 19.93 -5.69
CA LEU A 35 -5.04 20.69 -4.95
C LEU A 35 -6.35 19.92 -4.75
N ARG A 36 -6.65 18.97 -5.64
CA ARG A 36 -7.92 18.23 -5.67
C ARG A 36 -7.85 16.88 -4.98
N PHE A 37 -6.70 16.23 -5.01
CA PHE A 37 -6.51 14.86 -4.52
C PHE A 37 -5.41 14.78 -3.47
N THR A 38 -5.43 13.70 -2.71
CA THR A 38 -4.32 13.41 -1.79
C THR A 38 -3.13 12.90 -2.58
N SER A 39 -2.00 13.58 -2.51
CA SER A 39 -0.79 13.19 -3.23
C SER A 39 0.21 12.45 -2.34
N ASN A 40 1.03 11.58 -2.96
CA ASN A 40 2.20 11.05 -2.27
C ASN A 40 3.31 12.13 -2.17
N PRO A 41 4.33 11.96 -1.30
CA PRO A 41 5.39 12.96 -1.13
C PRO A 41 6.14 13.33 -2.42
N ALA A 42 6.24 12.40 -3.37
CA ALA A 42 6.86 12.65 -4.67
C ALA A 42 5.96 13.41 -5.68
N GLY A 43 4.68 13.62 -5.34
CA GLY A 43 3.70 14.31 -6.18
C GLY A 43 3.35 13.56 -7.47
N ARG A 44 3.57 12.25 -7.55
CA ARG A 44 3.34 11.45 -8.77
C ARG A 44 2.10 10.58 -8.69
N CYS A 45 1.60 10.31 -7.49
CA CYS A 45 0.38 9.54 -7.28
C CYS A 45 -0.68 10.43 -6.64
N PHE A 46 -1.91 10.35 -7.13
CA PHE A 46 -3.06 11.14 -6.68
C PHE A 46 -4.20 10.20 -6.32
N TYR A 47 -4.59 10.18 -5.05
CA TYR A 47 -5.56 9.22 -4.51
C TYR A 47 -6.92 9.88 -4.30
N ASN A 48 -7.94 9.17 -4.75
CA ASN A 48 -9.33 9.51 -4.54
C ASN A 48 -9.80 8.99 -3.17
N ASP A 49 -10.72 9.72 -2.53
CA ASP A 49 -11.36 9.32 -1.29
C ASP A 49 -12.74 8.68 -1.50
N LYS A 50 -13.21 8.61 -2.76
CA LYS A 50 -14.45 7.92 -3.16
C LYS A 50 -14.17 6.50 -3.64
N GLY A 51 -15.15 5.61 -3.41
CA GLY A 51 -15.06 4.21 -3.86
C GLY A 51 -14.02 3.37 -3.09
N VAL A 52 -13.77 3.72 -1.83
CA VAL A 52 -12.81 3.01 -0.97
C VAL A 52 -13.29 1.59 -0.66
N SER A 53 -12.35 0.65 -0.68
CA SER A 53 -12.61 -0.75 -0.26
C SER A 53 -12.01 -0.97 1.12
N GLN A 54 -12.77 -1.51 2.06
CA GLN A 54 -12.26 -1.80 3.39
C GLN A 54 -11.31 -2.99 3.37
N LEU A 55 -10.23 -2.91 4.15
CA LEU A 55 -9.36 -4.03 4.47
C LEU A 55 -9.47 -4.34 5.96
N PRO A 56 -9.17 -5.59 6.37
CA PRO A 56 -9.02 -5.91 7.78
C PRO A 56 -7.93 -5.04 8.42
N GLY A 57 -8.00 -4.82 9.73
CA GLY A 57 -6.95 -4.08 10.46
C GLY A 57 -7.11 -2.56 10.45
N GLY A 58 -8.31 -2.04 10.21
CA GLY A 58 -8.61 -0.60 10.34
C GLY A 58 -8.01 0.27 9.23
N VAL A 59 -7.82 -0.29 8.04
CA VAL A 59 -7.29 0.40 6.87
C VAL A 59 -8.22 0.21 5.67
N ASN A 60 -8.15 1.12 4.70
CA ASN A 60 -8.91 1.10 3.46
C ASN A 60 -7.95 1.11 2.26
N VAL A 61 -8.31 0.47 1.17
CA VAL A 61 -7.69 0.69 -0.14
C VAL A 61 -8.29 1.93 -0.77
N HIS A 62 -7.44 2.90 -1.10
CA HIS A 62 -7.80 4.01 -1.96
C HIS A 62 -7.21 3.77 -3.34
N TYR A 63 -8.05 3.94 -4.35
CA TYR A 63 -7.62 3.97 -5.75
C TYR A 63 -7.17 5.37 -6.11
N GLY A 64 -6.27 5.44 -7.07
CA GLY A 64 -5.75 6.68 -7.58
C GLY A 64 -5.05 6.49 -8.91
N TRP A 65 -4.34 7.53 -9.30
CA TRP A 65 -3.66 7.59 -10.58
C TRP A 65 -2.23 8.05 -10.40
N TYR A 66 -1.33 7.37 -11.09
CA TYR A 66 0.04 7.78 -11.29
C TYR A 66 0.14 8.66 -12.53
N GLN A 67 0.96 9.70 -12.46
CA GLN A 67 1.40 10.44 -13.64
C GLN A 67 2.91 10.71 -13.62
N SER A 68 3.51 10.68 -14.80
CA SER A 68 4.88 11.17 -15.04
C SER A 68 5.03 11.65 -16.47
N LEU A 69 5.86 12.66 -16.68
CA LEU A 69 6.24 13.08 -18.02
C LEU A 69 7.47 12.29 -18.47
N ARG A 70 7.47 11.82 -19.72
CA ARG A 70 8.57 11.08 -20.33
C ARG A 70 8.94 11.69 -21.67
N THR A 71 10.22 11.72 -21.98
CA THR A 71 10.67 11.96 -23.36
C THR A 71 10.73 10.63 -24.10
N SER A 72 10.39 10.64 -25.38
CA SER A 72 10.46 9.47 -26.25
C SER A 72 10.97 9.87 -27.63
N LEU A 73 11.55 8.91 -28.34
CA LEU A 73 11.80 9.02 -29.77
C LEU A 73 10.67 8.32 -30.51
N GLY A 74 9.95 9.07 -31.32
CA GLY A 74 8.94 8.56 -32.24
C GLY A 74 9.58 7.80 -33.39
N ILE A 75 8.96 6.69 -33.77
CA ILE A 75 9.35 5.88 -34.93
C ILE A 75 8.28 6.06 -36.01
N GLN A 76 8.72 6.34 -37.23
CA GLN A 76 7.92 6.31 -38.44
C GLN A 76 8.69 5.51 -39.47
N GLN A 77 8.02 4.56 -40.15
CA GLN A 77 8.65 3.70 -41.17
C GLN A 77 9.95 3.02 -40.68
N GLN A 78 9.97 2.53 -39.44
CA GLN A 78 11.11 1.85 -38.82
C GLN A 78 12.38 2.70 -38.62
N GLN A 79 12.30 4.03 -38.70
CA GLN A 79 13.39 4.95 -38.37
C GLN A 79 12.99 5.91 -37.25
N TYR A 80 13.91 6.23 -36.34
CA TYR A 80 13.70 7.28 -35.33
C TYR A 80 13.60 8.64 -36.02
N THR A 81 12.42 9.23 -36.01
CA THR A 81 12.08 10.36 -36.90
C THR A 81 11.82 11.66 -36.16
N TYR A 82 11.38 11.61 -34.91
CA TYR A 82 11.08 12.80 -34.11
C TYR A 82 11.20 12.56 -32.61
N LYS A 83 11.27 13.64 -31.83
CA LYS A 83 11.19 13.59 -30.36
C LYS A 83 9.79 13.98 -29.93
N GLU A 84 9.32 13.38 -28.86
CA GLU A 84 8.00 13.66 -28.30
C GLU A 84 8.01 13.62 -26.77
N LEU A 85 7.00 14.27 -26.19
CA LEU A 85 6.69 14.18 -24.77
C LEU A 85 5.47 13.26 -24.59
N LEU A 86 5.62 12.29 -23.70
CA LEU A 86 4.57 11.34 -23.34
C LEU A 86 4.16 11.57 -21.89
N LEU A 87 2.88 11.87 -21.68
CA LEU A 87 2.28 11.81 -20.36
C LEU A 87 1.92 10.36 -20.05
N ASN A 88 2.71 9.73 -19.19
CA ASN A 88 2.45 8.38 -18.73
C ASN A 88 1.46 8.41 -17.56
N ILE A 89 0.27 7.86 -17.77
CA ILE A 89 -0.78 7.69 -16.75
C ILE A 89 -0.95 6.20 -16.46
N ASP A 90 -1.04 5.84 -15.18
CA ASP A 90 -1.40 4.48 -14.76
C ASP A 90 -2.32 4.50 -13.54
N VAL A 91 -3.00 3.41 -13.26
CA VAL A 91 -3.79 3.25 -12.03
C VAL A 91 -2.92 2.77 -10.87
N VAL A 92 -3.12 3.36 -9.71
CA VAL A 92 -2.46 2.96 -8.46
C VAL A 92 -3.50 2.70 -7.38
N ALA A 93 -3.10 1.90 -6.40
CA ALA A 93 -3.87 1.69 -5.19
C ALA A 93 -2.91 1.64 -4.01
N THR A 94 -3.33 2.22 -2.88
CA THR A 94 -2.53 2.16 -1.64
C THR A 94 -3.44 2.09 -0.43
N ALA A 95 -2.90 1.60 0.67
CA ALA A 95 -3.58 1.58 1.95
C ALA A 95 -3.60 2.98 2.58
N PHE A 96 -4.75 3.34 3.16
CA PHE A 96 -4.99 4.52 3.98
C PHE A 96 -5.59 4.08 5.30
N TYR A 97 -5.38 4.85 6.36
CA TYR A 97 -6.10 4.62 7.61
C TYR A 97 -7.60 4.84 7.41
N GLN A 98 -8.42 4.03 8.06
CA GLN A 98 -9.84 4.28 8.14
C GLN A 98 -10.09 5.63 8.85
N GLN A 99 -10.95 6.46 8.28
CA GLN A 99 -11.40 7.71 8.88
C GLN A 99 -12.63 7.49 9.78
N GLY A 100 -12.88 8.40 10.71
CA GLY A 100 -14.05 8.35 11.59
C GLY A 100 -13.69 8.19 13.07
N PRO A 101 -14.64 7.84 13.94
CA PRO A 101 -14.40 7.68 15.38
C PRO A 101 -13.24 6.72 15.65
N LEU A 102 -12.29 7.13 16.50
CA LEU A 102 -11.11 6.32 16.78
C LEU A 102 -11.47 4.99 17.45
N ILE A 103 -12.58 4.94 18.20
CA ILE A 103 -13.13 3.69 18.74
C ILE A 103 -13.41 2.69 17.63
N ASP A 104 -14.09 3.11 16.56
CA ASP A 104 -14.46 2.21 15.46
C ASP A 104 -13.22 1.73 14.72
N VAL A 105 -12.26 2.63 14.50
CA VAL A 105 -10.99 2.31 13.84
C VAL A 105 -10.18 1.29 14.66
N ILE A 106 -10.11 1.44 15.99
CA ILE A 106 -9.43 0.48 16.88
C ILE A 106 -10.20 -0.85 16.94
N THR A 107 -11.53 -0.81 16.96
CA THR A 107 -12.39 -2.00 16.96
C THR A 107 -12.17 -2.82 15.68
N ASN A 108 -12.13 -2.14 14.53
CA ASN A 108 -11.83 -2.74 13.23
C ASN A 108 -10.37 -3.20 13.12
N PHE A 109 -9.43 -2.50 13.76
CA PHE A 109 -8.03 -2.95 13.86
C PHE A 109 -7.93 -4.33 14.50
N PHE A 110 -8.67 -4.57 15.58
CA PHE A 110 -8.73 -5.86 16.26
C PHE A 110 -9.63 -6.90 15.57
N GLY A 111 -10.25 -6.56 14.43
CA GLY A 111 -11.20 -7.44 13.73
C GLY A 111 -12.45 -7.75 14.55
N LYS A 112 -12.89 -6.82 15.41
CA LYS A 112 -14.11 -6.96 16.23
C LYS A 112 -15.24 -6.10 15.70
N ARG A 113 -16.46 -6.35 16.19
CA ARG A 113 -17.66 -5.58 15.82
C ARG A 113 -17.99 -4.50 16.85
N ARG A 114 -17.66 -4.73 18.12
CA ARG A 114 -17.93 -3.81 19.23
C ARG A 114 -16.69 -3.64 20.08
N ILE A 115 -16.53 -2.46 20.68
CA ILE A 115 -15.35 -2.11 21.48
C ILE A 115 -15.25 -2.94 22.76
N GLU A 116 -16.39 -3.37 23.30
CA GLU A 116 -16.48 -4.23 24.49
C GLU A 116 -15.83 -5.60 24.22
N ASP A 117 -15.92 -6.10 22.98
CA ASP A 117 -15.29 -7.36 22.59
C ASP A 117 -13.75 -7.25 22.55
N CYS A 118 -13.20 -6.03 22.60
CA CYS A 118 -11.76 -5.78 22.64
C CYS A 118 -11.18 -5.77 24.06
N GLN A 119 -11.97 -5.84 25.14
CA GLN A 119 -11.48 -5.58 26.50
C GLN A 119 -10.26 -6.45 26.90
N LYS A 120 -10.26 -7.74 26.56
CA LYS A 120 -9.11 -8.65 26.79
C LYS A 120 -7.89 -8.31 25.92
N LEU A 121 -8.09 -7.73 24.74
CA LEU A 121 -6.98 -7.33 23.85
C LEU A 121 -6.22 -6.12 24.39
N PHE A 122 -6.88 -5.30 25.24
CA PHE A 122 -6.24 -4.21 25.97
C PHE A 122 -5.41 -4.67 27.19
N THR A 123 -5.25 -5.99 27.41
CA THR A 123 -4.36 -6.54 28.45
C THR A 123 -3.23 -7.40 27.89
N ILE A 124 -3.31 -7.84 26.63
CA ILE A 124 -2.31 -8.71 26.01
C ILE A 124 -1.14 -7.86 25.48
N LYS A 125 0.08 -8.09 26.00
CA LYS A 125 1.27 -7.27 25.70
C LYS A 125 1.56 -7.11 24.20
N ASN A 126 1.45 -8.18 23.42
CA ASN A 126 1.69 -8.14 21.97
C ASN A 126 0.64 -7.31 21.24
N GLU A 127 -0.64 -7.45 21.62
CA GLU A 127 -1.75 -6.69 21.04
C GLU A 127 -1.62 -5.20 21.34
N LEU A 128 -1.24 -4.84 22.57
CA LEU A 128 -0.94 -3.46 22.95
C LEU A 128 0.15 -2.86 22.07
N ARG A 129 1.26 -3.59 21.87
CA ARG A 129 2.37 -3.13 21.02
C ARG A 129 1.93 -2.96 19.56
N ASN A 130 1.13 -3.88 19.04
CA ASN A 130 0.64 -3.82 17.65
C ASN A 130 -0.32 -2.65 17.45
N ARG A 131 -1.26 -2.44 18.38
CA ARG A 131 -2.17 -1.30 18.38
C ARG A 131 -1.42 0.02 18.47
N ASP A 132 -0.47 0.16 19.40
CA ASP A 132 0.31 1.39 19.58
C ASP A 132 1.14 1.68 18.33
N LYS A 133 1.73 0.65 17.73
CA LYS A 133 2.36 0.75 16.42
C LYS A 133 1.37 1.18 15.37
N PHE A 134 0.14 0.66 15.32
CA PHE A 134 -0.85 1.01 14.32
C PHE A 134 -1.27 2.48 14.42
N ILE A 135 -1.70 2.94 15.60
CA ILE A 135 -2.19 4.31 15.79
C ILE A 135 -1.08 5.36 15.76
N SER A 136 0.19 4.96 15.91
CA SER A 136 1.31 5.91 15.92
C SER A 136 1.31 6.74 14.63
N SER A 137 1.42 8.06 14.77
CA SER A 137 1.39 9.03 13.67
C SER A 137 0.03 9.32 13.02
N LEU A 138 -1.09 8.79 13.51
CA LEU A 138 -2.41 9.31 13.13
C LEU A 138 -2.55 10.79 13.52
N ASN A 139 -3.24 11.54 12.67
CA ASN A 139 -3.76 12.86 12.97
C ASN A 139 -5.25 12.74 13.24
N ILE A 140 -5.68 13.30 14.35
CA ILE A 140 -7.08 13.28 14.78
C ILE A 140 -7.60 14.70 14.97
N LYS A 141 -8.93 14.83 14.98
CA LYS A 141 -9.64 15.94 15.61
C LYS A 141 -10.35 15.43 16.87
N ILE A 142 -10.75 16.34 17.74
CA ILE A 142 -11.57 16.02 18.91
C ILE A 142 -13.04 16.37 18.68
N SER A 143 -13.94 15.64 19.34
CA SER A 143 -15.40 15.79 19.16
C SER A 143 -16.11 16.47 20.35
N TYR A 144 -15.53 16.44 21.56
CA TYR A 144 -16.17 16.97 22.78
C TYR A 144 -16.21 18.50 22.89
N ARG A 145 -15.48 19.21 22.02
CA ARG A 145 -15.52 20.67 21.91
C ARG A 145 -15.08 21.13 20.52
N ASN A 146 -15.46 22.35 20.15
CA ASN A 146 -14.97 22.95 18.92
C ASN A 146 -13.53 23.46 19.08
N THR A 147 -12.61 22.94 18.28
CA THR A 147 -11.22 23.43 18.19
C THR A 147 -10.86 24.00 16.83
N GLY A 148 -11.87 24.33 16.00
CA GLY A 148 -11.69 24.81 14.64
C GLY A 148 -10.83 23.84 13.82
N ARG A 149 -9.74 24.34 13.23
CA ARG A 149 -8.84 23.58 12.35
C ARG A 149 -7.71 22.85 13.08
N ARG A 150 -7.68 22.88 14.42
CA ARG A 150 -6.60 22.24 15.21
C ARG A 150 -6.60 20.73 14.99
N LYS A 151 -5.42 20.19 14.67
CA LYS A 151 -5.16 18.76 14.53
C LYS A 151 -4.27 18.28 15.68
N TYR A 152 -4.49 17.06 16.13
CA TYR A 152 -3.70 16.42 17.19
C TYR A 152 -2.98 15.20 16.61
N LYS A 153 -1.66 15.14 16.75
CA LYS A 153 -0.85 14.02 16.29
C LYS A 153 -0.63 13.03 17.43
N VAL A 154 -0.87 11.75 17.18
CA VAL A 154 -0.71 10.70 18.21
C VAL A 154 0.76 10.58 18.60
N LYS A 155 1.00 10.61 19.91
CA LYS A 155 2.24 10.13 20.52
C LYS A 155 2.12 8.66 20.97
N GLY A 156 0.95 8.30 21.48
CA GLY A 156 0.60 6.93 21.88
C GLY A 156 -0.71 6.92 22.66
N LEU A 157 -0.96 5.84 23.40
CA LEU A 157 -1.99 5.80 24.44
C LEU A 157 -1.35 5.86 25.83
N ALA A 158 -2.14 6.27 26.82
CA ALA A 158 -1.78 6.20 28.22
C ALA A 158 -1.54 4.74 28.65
N ALA A 159 -0.68 4.56 29.65
CA ALA A 159 -0.40 3.24 30.21
C ALA A 159 -1.59 2.66 31.00
N GLN A 160 -2.45 3.54 31.54
CA GLN A 160 -3.59 3.18 32.36
C GLN A 160 -4.90 3.65 31.70
N SER A 161 -6.02 3.14 32.20
CA SER A 161 -7.36 3.55 31.78
C SER A 161 -7.62 5.04 32.09
N VAL A 162 -8.61 5.68 31.47
CA VAL A 162 -8.96 7.08 31.77
C VAL A 162 -9.51 7.28 33.18
N ARG A 163 -10.09 6.22 33.80
CA ARG A 163 -10.51 6.26 35.22
C ARG A 163 -9.33 6.24 36.19
N ASP A 164 -8.21 5.62 35.79
CA ASP A 164 -7.04 5.43 36.66
C ASP A 164 -5.91 6.42 36.34
N THR A 165 -5.88 6.98 35.12
CA THR A 165 -4.87 7.93 34.67
C THR A 165 -5.05 9.28 35.37
N LYS A 166 -4.03 9.68 36.15
CA LYS A 166 -3.99 10.97 36.83
C LYS A 166 -3.33 12.05 35.96
N ILE A 167 -3.92 13.24 35.96
CA ILE A 167 -3.40 14.45 35.31
C ILE A 167 -3.42 15.61 36.30
N ARG A 168 -2.53 16.59 36.10
CA ARG A 168 -2.53 17.85 36.84
C ARG A 168 -3.28 18.89 36.02
N ILE A 169 -4.26 19.53 36.63
CA ILE A 169 -4.99 20.65 36.04
C ILE A 169 -4.79 21.87 36.93
N LYS A 170 -4.67 23.05 36.32
CA LYS A 170 -4.71 24.31 37.05
C LYS A 170 -6.14 24.58 37.50
N GLU A 171 -6.31 24.99 38.74
CA GLU A 171 -7.59 25.46 39.27
C GLU A 171 -7.96 26.82 38.64
N ASP A 172 -9.19 27.27 38.89
CA ASP A 172 -9.75 28.50 38.29
C ASP A 172 -8.95 29.77 38.66
N ASP A 173 -8.18 29.72 39.74
CA ASP A 173 -7.26 30.79 40.16
C ASP A 173 -5.97 30.87 39.31
N GLY A 174 -5.71 29.86 38.47
CA GLY A 174 -4.54 29.77 37.60
C GLY A 174 -3.19 29.51 38.30
N VAL A 175 -3.20 29.40 39.63
CA VAL A 175 -2.01 29.29 40.50
C VAL A 175 -1.90 27.89 41.10
N HIS A 176 -2.98 27.32 41.61
CA HIS A 176 -2.96 26.00 42.24
C HIS A 176 -3.13 24.88 41.20
N GLU A 177 -2.39 23.78 41.36
CA GLU A 177 -2.55 22.58 40.55
C GLU A 177 -3.20 21.47 41.37
N VAL A 178 -4.33 20.96 40.90
CA VAL A 178 -5.00 19.80 41.49
C VAL A 178 -4.74 18.56 40.64
N THR A 179 -4.46 17.44 41.32
CA THR A 179 -4.35 16.13 40.66
C THR A 179 -5.72 15.49 40.59
N THR A 180 -6.20 15.19 39.39
CA THR A 180 -7.48 14.53 39.14
C THR A 180 -7.34 13.43 38.09
N THR A 181 -8.32 12.55 37.95
CA THR A 181 -8.31 11.55 36.87
C THR A 181 -8.77 12.18 35.55
N VAL A 182 -8.39 11.60 34.41
CA VAL A 182 -8.85 12.06 33.10
C VAL A 182 -10.38 12.04 33.03
N GLN A 183 -11.01 10.97 33.52
CA GLN A 183 -12.47 10.87 33.59
C GLN A 183 -13.10 12.02 34.39
N GLU A 184 -12.59 12.30 35.59
CA GLU A 184 -13.16 13.32 36.46
C GLU A 184 -12.92 14.74 35.93
N CYS A 185 -11.77 14.99 35.31
CA CYS A 185 -11.51 16.23 34.58
C CYS A 185 -12.55 16.46 33.47
N PHE A 186 -12.83 15.44 32.66
CA PHE A 186 -13.82 15.56 31.58
C PHE A 186 -15.24 15.79 32.12
N ARG A 187 -15.59 15.18 33.24
CA ARG A 187 -16.86 15.40 33.92
C ARG A 187 -16.99 16.83 34.45
N LYS A 188 -16.00 17.33 35.18
CA LYS A 188 -16.04 18.65 35.84
C LYS A 188 -15.84 19.82 34.88
N THR A 189 -14.82 19.73 34.02
CA THR A 189 -14.40 20.87 33.19
C THR A 189 -15.17 20.95 31.87
N TYR A 190 -15.54 19.80 31.28
CA TYR A 190 -16.19 19.76 29.96
C TYR A 190 -17.63 19.27 29.99
N ASN A 191 -18.19 18.98 31.18
CA ASN A 191 -19.51 18.39 31.36
C ASN A 191 -19.72 17.14 30.47
N TYR A 192 -18.67 16.33 30.31
CA TYR A 192 -18.68 15.15 29.45
C TYR A 192 -18.56 13.88 30.28
N ASN A 193 -19.59 13.03 30.24
CA ASN A 193 -19.56 11.74 30.91
C ASN A 193 -18.94 10.68 30.00
N VAL A 194 -17.79 10.15 30.40
CA VAL A 194 -17.03 9.16 29.64
C VAL A 194 -17.76 7.81 29.63
N LYS A 195 -18.07 7.24 28.45
CA LYS A 195 -18.83 5.99 28.35
C LYS A 195 -17.95 4.76 28.52
N TYR A 196 -16.68 4.86 28.11
CA TYR A 196 -15.73 3.74 28.14
C TYR A 196 -14.54 4.02 29.08
N PRO A 197 -14.78 4.14 30.41
CA PRO A 197 -13.75 4.57 31.36
C PRO A 197 -12.59 3.58 31.52
N TRP A 198 -12.75 2.33 31.10
CA TRP A 198 -11.73 1.29 31.13
C TRP A 198 -10.70 1.41 30.00
N LEU A 199 -10.99 2.18 28.94
CA LEU A 199 -10.04 2.44 27.85
C LEU A 199 -8.95 3.43 28.28
N PRO A 200 -7.72 3.32 27.77
CA PRO A 200 -6.68 4.31 27.99
C PRO A 200 -6.99 5.64 27.27
N ALA A 201 -6.35 6.72 27.69
CA ALA A 201 -6.43 7.99 26.99
C ALA A 201 -5.51 8.01 25.76
N PHE A 202 -5.91 8.74 24.73
CA PHE A 202 -5.06 9.19 23.64
C PHE A 202 -4.10 10.28 24.11
N VAL A 203 -2.82 10.19 23.75
CA VAL A 203 -1.77 11.14 24.15
C VAL A 203 -1.29 11.96 22.95
N SER A 204 -1.28 13.28 23.06
CA SER A 204 -0.77 14.18 22.01
C SER A 204 -0.01 15.40 22.56
N GLY A 205 0.91 15.92 21.74
CA GLY A 205 1.65 17.15 22.01
C GLY A 205 2.78 16.99 23.04
N ALA A 206 3.59 18.04 23.21
CA ALA A 206 4.72 18.06 24.14
C ALA A 206 4.28 17.89 25.60
N ASN A 207 3.15 18.50 25.97
CA ASN A 207 2.59 18.45 27.32
C ASN A 207 1.78 17.17 27.61
N ASN A 208 1.88 16.15 26.76
CA ASN A 208 1.18 14.86 26.89
C ASN A 208 -0.34 15.02 27.18
N VAL A 209 -1.02 15.86 26.39
CA VAL A 209 -2.48 16.07 26.51
C VAL A 209 -3.19 14.73 26.39
N GLN A 210 -3.97 14.37 27.41
CA GLN A 210 -4.71 13.11 27.53
C GLN A 210 -6.18 13.33 27.14
N ILE A 211 -6.67 12.58 26.15
CA ILE A 211 -8.04 12.70 25.64
C ILE A 211 -8.67 11.30 25.60
N PRO A 212 -9.88 11.05 26.15
CA PRO A 212 -10.56 9.77 25.99
C PRO A 212 -10.70 9.37 24.52
N ILE A 213 -10.48 8.09 24.19
CA ILE A 213 -10.50 7.61 22.80
C ILE A 213 -11.85 7.86 22.11
N GLU A 214 -12.97 7.79 22.85
CA GLU A 214 -14.31 8.09 22.34
C GLU A 214 -14.50 9.55 21.89
N CYS A 215 -13.62 10.43 22.36
CA CYS A 215 -13.60 11.84 22.00
C CYS A 215 -12.69 12.14 20.80
N CYS A 216 -12.08 11.11 20.19
CA CYS A 216 -11.11 11.24 19.10
C CYS A 216 -11.71 10.78 17.77
N VAL A 217 -11.46 11.54 16.70
CA VAL A 217 -11.90 11.22 15.34
C VAL A 217 -10.70 11.27 14.39
N VAL A 218 -10.40 10.14 13.76
CA VAL A 218 -9.35 10.01 12.74
C VAL A 218 -9.71 10.85 11.52
N LEU A 219 -8.79 11.73 11.13
CA LEU A 219 -8.98 12.60 9.97
C LEU A 219 -8.91 11.78 8.66
N PRO A 220 -9.64 12.21 7.61
CA PRO A 220 -9.59 11.59 6.29
C PRO A 220 -8.18 11.67 5.69
N ASN A 221 -7.96 10.89 4.61
CA ASN A 221 -6.84 11.09 3.69
C ASN A 221 -5.45 10.93 4.32
N GLN A 222 -5.30 9.95 5.21
CA GLN A 222 -4.02 9.63 5.84
C GLN A 222 -3.44 8.32 5.29
N PRO A 223 -2.35 8.35 4.51
CA PRO A 223 -1.74 7.15 3.98
C PRO A 223 -1.23 6.22 5.09
N TYR A 224 -1.45 4.91 4.92
CA TYR A 224 -0.88 3.89 5.78
C TYR A 224 0.52 3.52 5.27
N VAL A 225 1.54 4.20 5.78
CA VAL A 225 2.94 4.05 5.31
C VAL A 225 3.65 2.81 5.87
N LYS A 226 3.03 2.10 6.81
CA LYS A 226 3.62 0.91 7.43
C LYS A 226 3.37 -0.31 6.54
N LYS A 227 4.17 -1.36 6.71
CA LYS A 227 3.99 -2.62 5.99
C LYS A 227 2.60 -3.20 6.34
N VAL A 228 1.80 -3.45 5.30
CA VAL A 228 0.53 -4.18 5.41
C VAL A 228 0.81 -5.65 5.76
N SER A 229 -0.11 -6.30 6.48
CA SER A 229 -0.01 -7.73 6.76
C SER A 229 -0.13 -8.55 5.47
N GLU A 230 0.25 -9.84 5.52
CA GLU A 230 0.11 -10.74 4.36
C GLU A 230 -1.36 -10.90 3.94
N ASP A 231 -2.28 -11.00 4.90
CA ASP A 231 -3.72 -11.02 4.63
C ASP A 231 -4.22 -9.74 3.96
N GLN A 232 -3.79 -8.58 4.47
CA GLN A 232 -4.11 -7.28 3.87
C GLN A 232 -3.54 -7.16 2.46
N ALA A 233 -2.32 -7.66 2.22
CA ALA A 233 -1.70 -7.67 0.90
C ALA A 233 -2.46 -8.57 -0.07
N ALA A 234 -2.86 -9.77 0.37
CA ALA A 234 -3.65 -10.70 -0.43
C ALA A 234 -5.01 -10.09 -0.81
N ASP A 235 -5.70 -9.47 0.13
CA ASP A 235 -6.99 -8.82 -0.12
C ASP A 235 -6.83 -7.57 -1.00
N MET A 236 -5.76 -6.80 -0.81
CA MET A 236 -5.41 -5.69 -1.70
C MET A 236 -5.20 -6.17 -3.14
N ILE A 237 -4.51 -7.30 -3.35
CA ILE A 237 -4.36 -7.90 -4.70
C ILE A 237 -5.72 -8.27 -5.28
N LYS A 238 -6.59 -8.93 -4.50
CA LYS A 238 -7.92 -9.35 -4.98
C LYS A 238 -8.78 -8.17 -5.44
N VAL A 239 -8.76 -7.05 -4.72
CA VAL A 239 -9.57 -5.87 -5.08
C VAL A 239 -8.95 -5.06 -6.22
N THR A 240 -7.63 -5.07 -6.36
CA THR A 240 -6.92 -4.25 -7.36
C THR A 240 -6.69 -4.97 -8.70
N ALA A 241 -6.61 -6.30 -8.69
CA ALA A 241 -6.43 -7.11 -9.89
C ALA A 241 -7.65 -7.01 -10.81
N VAL A 242 -7.42 -6.50 -12.03
CA VAL A 242 -8.44 -6.36 -13.06
C VAL A 242 -7.88 -6.74 -14.42
N PHE A 243 -8.77 -7.19 -15.31
CA PHE A 243 -8.41 -7.50 -16.69
C PHE A 243 -7.88 -6.27 -17.45
N PRO A 244 -7.01 -6.46 -18.47
CA PRO A 244 -6.40 -5.35 -19.20
C PRO A 244 -7.39 -4.33 -19.77
N GLN A 245 -8.54 -4.78 -20.29
CA GLN A 245 -9.58 -3.91 -20.83
C GLN A 245 -10.13 -2.95 -19.77
N LYS A 246 -10.50 -3.48 -18.59
CA LYS A 246 -10.97 -2.67 -17.45
C LYS A 246 -9.87 -1.78 -16.88
N ARG A 247 -8.61 -2.22 -16.91
CA ARG A 247 -7.47 -1.37 -16.53
C ARG A 247 -7.33 -0.19 -17.49
N LYS A 248 -7.41 -0.43 -18.81
CA LYS A 248 -7.37 0.61 -19.85
C LYS A 248 -8.46 1.67 -19.65
N GLU A 249 -9.68 1.24 -19.36
CA GLU A 249 -10.80 2.14 -19.04
C GLU A 249 -10.51 3.01 -17.80
N ARG A 250 -9.96 2.42 -16.73
CA ARG A 250 -9.58 3.17 -15.53
C ARG A 250 -8.42 4.14 -15.75
N ILE A 251 -7.47 3.82 -16.64
CA ILE A 251 -6.39 4.73 -17.05
C ILE A 251 -6.99 5.93 -17.81
N GLN A 252 -7.92 5.67 -18.72
CA GLN A 252 -8.61 6.71 -19.48
C GLN A 252 -9.46 7.63 -18.57
N ASP A 253 -10.20 7.05 -17.62
CA ASP A 253 -10.87 7.83 -16.57
C ASP A 253 -9.86 8.65 -15.77
N GLY A 254 -8.71 8.07 -15.41
CA GLY A 254 -7.63 8.80 -14.74
C GLY A 254 -7.14 10.03 -15.48
N LEU A 255 -6.98 9.93 -16.80
CA LEU A 255 -6.63 11.08 -17.63
C LEU A 255 -7.70 12.18 -17.53
N ASN A 256 -8.98 11.80 -17.61
CA ASN A 256 -10.10 12.75 -17.47
C ASN A 256 -10.17 13.35 -16.05
N GLN A 257 -9.95 12.56 -15.00
CA GLN A 257 -9.98 13.03 -13.62
C GLN A 257 -8.83 13.99 -13.31
N LEU A 258 -7.63 13.72 -13.85
CA LEU A 258 -6.45 14.55 -13.64
C LEU A 258 -6.44 15.79 -14.54
N HIS A 259 -6.87 15.68 -15.79
CA HIS A 259 -6.65 16.66 -16.85
C HIS A 259 -7.86 16.92 -17.77
N GLY A 260 -9.06 16.40 -17.46
CA GLY A 260 -10.25 16.53 -18.32
C GLY A 260 -11.19 17.70 -17.99
N ASN A 261 -10.95 18.45 -16.92
CA ASN A 261 -11.73 19.64 -16.59
C ASN A 261 -11.07 20.89 -17.19
N ASN A 262 -11.89 21.83 -17.71
CA ASN A 262 -11.50 23.14 -18.25
C ASN A 262 -10.77 24.09 -17.25
N ASP A 263 -10.45 23.61 -16.04
CA ASP A 263 -9.73 24.35 -15.00
C ASP A 263 -8.21 24.42 -15.25
N GLU A 264 -7.71 23.87 -16.35
CA GLU A 264 -6.30 24.00 -16.74
C GLU A 264 -5.99 25.35 -17.42
N ILE A 265 -6.55 26.45 -16.89
CA ILE A 265 -6.10 27.82 -17.17
C ILE A 265 -4.57 27.90 -17.06
N LEU A 266 -3.99 27.15 -16.13
CA LEU A 266 -2.54 27.06 -15.98
C LEU A 266 -1.84 26.39 -17.17
N LEU A 267 -2.25 25.21 -17.63
CA LEU A 267 -1.57 24.55 -18.76
C LEU A 267 -1.82 25.31 -20.07
N ALA A 268 -3.04 25.83 -20.28
CA ALA A 268 -3.37 26.66 -21.42
C ALA A 268 -2.50 27.93 -21.51
N ARG A 269 -2.25 28.62 -20.38
CA ARG A 269 -1.33 29.78 -20.33
C ARG A 269 0.11 29.43 -20.71
N TRP A 270 0.51 28.18 -20.55
CA TRP A 270 1.82 27.68 -20.94
C TRP A 270 1.81 27.03 -22.33
N ASN A 271 0.69 27.12 -23.07
CA ASN A 271 0.49 26.48 -24.37
C ASN A 271 0.76 24.97 -24.33
N VAL A 272 0.34 24.32 -23.25
CA VAL A 272 0.43 22.87 -23.09
C VAL A 272 -0.96 22.30 -23.36
N ASP A 273 -1.03 21.42 -24.34
CA ASP A 273 -2.23 20.64 -24.66
C ASP A 273 -1.94 19.15 -24.47
N ILE A 274 -2.92 18.41 -23.94
CA ILE A 274 -2.79 16.99 -23.61
C ILE A 274 -3.70 16.18 -24.51
N ASN A 275 -3.10 15.30 -25.30
CA ASN A 275 -3.85 14.36 -26.11
C ASN A 275 -4.66 13.42 -25.21
N GLN A 276 -5.98 13.40 -25.42
CA GLN A 276 -6.92 12.61 -24.62
C GLN A 276 -6.98 11.13 -25.02
N SER A 277 -6.30 10.73 -26.10
CA SER A 277 -6.26 9.34 -26.55
C SER A 277 -4.95 8.67 -26.17
N LEU A 278 -5.03 7.39 -25.79
CA LEU A 278 -3.84 6.56 -25.60
C LEU A 278 -3.03 6.48 -26.90
N LYS A 279 -1.71 6.67 -26.79
CA LYS A 279 -0.79 6.55 -27.92
C LYS A 279 -0.84 5.13 -28.48
N GLN A 280 -1.10 5.03 -29.79
CA GLN A 280 -0.99 3.79 -30.53
C GLN A 280 0.47 3.53 -30.87
N VAL A 281 0.92 2.30 -30.68
CA VAL A 281 2.28 1.86 -30.97
C VAL A 281 2.23 0.59 -31.79
N GLU A 282 3.10 0.49 -32.79
CA GLU A 282 3.28 -0.74 -33.54
C GLU A 282 4.13 -1.71 -32.70
N ALA A 283 3.58 -2.89 -32.44
CA ALA A 283 4.27 -3.96 -31.73
C ALA A 283 4.56 -5.13 -32.68
N ARG A 284 5.60 -5.92 -32.36
CA ARG A 284 5.92 -7.16 -33.07
C ARG A 284 5.87 -8.32 -32.09
N ILE A 285 5.23 -9.41 -32.49
CA ILE A 285 5.25 -10.68 -31.76
C ILE A 285 6.44 -11.47 -32.32
N LEU A 286 7.43 -11.73 -31.48
CA LEU A 286 8.58 -12.54 -31.87
C LEU A 286 8.21 -14.02 -31.87
N ASP A 287 8.82 -14.77 -32.78
CA ASP A 287 8.66 -16.23 -32.82
C ASP A 287 9.13 -16.85 -31.51
N THR A 288 8.36 -17.82 -31.03
CA THR A 288 8.67 -18.46 -29.76
C THR A 288 9.83 -19.44 -29.93
N PRO A 289 10.86 -19.42 -29.06
CA PRO A 289 11.98 -20.34 -29.15
C PRO A 289 11.52 -21.79 -28.91
N SER A 290 12.27 -22.75 -29.44
CA SER A 290 12.10 -24.16 -29.10
C SER A 290 12.87 -24.50 -27.84
N LEU A 291 12.23 -25.19 -26.89
CA LEU A 291 12.89 -25.68 -25.68
C LEU A 291 13.36 -27.11 -25.88
N MET A 292 14.54 -27.44 -25.37
CA MET A 292 15.11 -28.78 -25.43
C MET A 292 15.05 -29.44 -24.05
N PHE A 293 14.39 -30.59 -23.96
CA PHE A 293 14.25 -31.37 -22.71
C PHE A 293 15.09 -32.65 -22.76
N ALA A 294 14.89 -33.53 -21.77
CA ALA A 294 15.55 -34.83 -21.70
C ALA A 294 15.54 -35.55 -23.06
N LYS A 295 16.64 -36.26 -23.36
CA LYS A 295 16.82 -37.01 -24.62
C LYS A 295 16.74 -36.14 -25.89
N ASN A 296 17.09 -34.84 -25.79
CA ASN A 296 17.09 -33.87 -26.88
C ASN A 296 15.75 -33.75 -27.61
N LYS A 297 14.63 -33.91 -26.91
CA LYS A 297 13.30 -33.74 -27.50
C LYS A 297 12.95 -32.25 -27.54
N PRO A 298 12.80 -31.64 -28.74
CA PRO A 298 12.34 -30.27 -28.85
C PRO A 298 10.84 -30.20 -28.52
N GLN A 299 10.46 -29.24 -27.69
CA GLN A 299 9.08 -28.94 -27.40
C GLN A 299 8.76 -27.52 -27.86
N LYS A 300 7.65 -27.40 -28.59
CA LYS A 300 7.05 -26.10 -28.88
C LYS A 300 6.50 -25.53 -27.58
N VAL A 301 6.97 -24.35 -27.22
CA VAL A 301 6.35 -23.53 -26.19
C VAL A 301 4.95 -23.16 -26.70
N PHE A 302 3.94 -23.27 -25.84
CA PHE A 302 2.58 -22.89 -26.18
C PHE A 302 2.51 -21.38 -26.40
N ASN A 303 1.54 -20.94 -27.22
CA ASN A 303 1.22 -19.52 -27.35
C ASN A 303 1.02 -18.94 -25.93
N ASN A 304 1.69 -17.82 -25.65
CA ASN A 304 1.78 -17.13 -24.34
C ASN A 304 2.96 -17.56 -23.44
N GLY A 305 3.97 -18.25 -23.98
CA GLY A 305 5.22 -18.49 -23.24
C GLY A 305 5.10 -19.54 -22.14
N PHE A 306 4.10 -20.42 -22.21
CA PHE A 306 3.92 -21.53 -21.28
C PHE A 306 4.49 -22.83 -21.86
N TRP A 307 5.06 -23.68 -21.01
CA TRP A 307 5.47 -25.04 -21.37
C TRP A 307 5.17 -25.99 -20.22
N LYS A 308 5.09 -27.29 -20.53
CA LYS A 308 5.05 -28.36 -19.54
C LYS A 308 6.43 -28.98 -19.46
N THR A 309 6.88 -29.36 -18.27
CA THR A 309 8.16 -30.04 -18.07
C THR A 309 8.07 -31.49 -18.57
N GLN A 310 9.10 -31.93 -19.30
CA GLN A 310 9.22 -33.31 -19.82
C GLN A 310 10.62 -33.88 -19.48
N GLY A 311 11.00 -33.74 -18.22
CA GLY A 311 12.30 -34.17 -17.73
C GLY A 311 13.43 -33.19 -18.01
N PHE A 312 14.38 -33.15 -17.08
CA PHE A 312 15.50 -32.24 -17.18
C PHE A 312 16.37 -32.59 -18.38
N ALA A 313 16.84 -31.57 -19.11
CA ALA A 313 17.80 -31.77 -20.21
C ALA A 313 19.06 -32.53 -19.75
N LYS A 314 19.50 -32.24 -18.52
CA LYS A 314 20.54 -32.98 -17.81
C LYS A 314 20.05 -33.27 -16.38
N PRO A 315 19.49 -34.46 -16.11
CA PRO A 315 19.07 -34.82 -14.77
C PRO A 315 20.29 -35.06 -13.87
N ALA A 316 20.15 -34.73 -12.60
CA ALA A 316 21.13 -35.10 -11.57
C ALA A 316 20.80 -36.51 -11.04
N LEU A 317 21.83 -37.21 -10.57
CA LEU A 317 21.67 -38.44 -9.80
C LEU A 317 21.67 -38.07 -8.31
N LEU A 318 20.58 -38.37 -7.61
CA LEU A 318 20.48 -38.13 -6.18
C LEU A 318 20.97 -39.36 -5.42
N VAL A 319 22.26 -39.36 -5.06
CA VAL A 319 22.93 -40.53 -4.46
C VAL A 319 22.70 -40.65 -2.96
N SER A 320 22.81 -39.53 -2.23
CA SER A 320 22.72 -39.50 -0.77
C SER A 320 21.96 -38.28 -0.32
N TRP A 321 20.88 -38.51 0.42
CA TRP A 321 19.98 -37.47 0.91
C TRP A 321 19.24 -37.97 2.15
N SER A 322 18.73 -37.03 2.95
CA SER A 322 17.98 -37.32 4.17
C SER A 322 16.86 -36.32 4.37
N ILE A 323 15.88 -36.69 5.19
CA ILE A 323 14.79 -35.82 5.60
C ILE A 323 14.86 -35.65 7.11
N ALA A 324 14.89 -34.39 7.55
CA ALA A 324 14.71 -34.03 8.95
C ALA A 324 13.28 -33.53 9.14
N LEU A 325 12.48 -34.28 9.90
CA LEU A 325 11.12 -33.91 10.25
C LEU A 325 11.12 -33.16 11.58
N PHE A 326 10.99 -31.83 11.52
CA PHE A 326 10.96 -30.99 12.73
C PHE A 326 9.61 -31.04 13.45
N TRP A 327 8.52 -31.38 12.74
CA TRP A 327 7.16 -31.48 13.26
C TRP A 327 6.27 -32.27 12.28
N GLY A 328 5.38 -33.14 12.76
CA GLY A 328 4.43 -33.90 11.93
C GLY A 328 4.38 -35.40 12.25
N ASP A 329 3.49 -36.12 11.55
CA ASP A 329 3.32 -37.59 11.63
C ASP A 329 4.12 -38.30 10.52
N PHE A 330 4.82 -39.37 10.89
CA PHE A 330 5.56 -40.23 9.97
C PHE A 330 4.67 -40.90 8.92
N GLY A 331 3.37 -41.11 9.18
CA GLY A 331 2.44 -41.65 8.18
C GLY A 331 2.27 -40.74 6.95
N VAL A 332 2.39 -39.42 7.12
CA VAL A 332 2.34 -38.44 6.01
C VAL A 332 3.64 -38.48 5.21
N LEU A 333 4.76 -38.79 5.87
CA LEU A 333 6.08 -38.84 5.25
C LEU A 333 6.15 -39.93 4.17
N ASP A 334 5.69 -41.15 4.46
CA ASP A 334 5.73 -42.24 3.47
C ASP A 334 4.88 -41.92 2.22
N SER A 335 3.72 -41.29 2.38
CA SER A 335 2.91 -40.84 1.24
C SER A 335 3.59 -39.72 0.44
N PHE A 336 4.24 -38.77 1.13
CA PHE A 336 5.01 -37.71 0.48
C PHE A 336 6.20 -38.28 -0.29
N MET A 337 6.94 -39.22 0.30
CA MET A 337 8.09 -39.88 -0.32
C MET A 337 7.72 -40.58 -1.61
N ASN A 338 6.66 -41.40 -1.59
CA ASN A 338 6.17 -42.05 -2.80
C ASN A 338 5.76 -41.05 -3.88
N LYS A 339 5.16 -39.91 -3.52
CA LYS A 339 4.83 -38.85 -4.49
C LYS A 339 6.08 -38.19 -5.03
N LEU A 340 7.05 -37.87 -4.17
CA LEU A 340 8.30 -37.25 -4.56
C LEU A 340 9.10 -38.14 -5.53
N ASP A 341 9.23 -39.44 -5.23
CA ASP A 341 9.92 -40.39 -6.09
C ASP A 341 9.26 -40.50 -7.46
N ASN A 342 7.92 -40.56 -7.51
CA ASN A 342 7.17 -40.58 -8.77
C ASN A 342 7.37 -39.29 -9.58
N GLU A 343 7.33 -38.12 -8.92
CA GLU A 343 7.55 -36.82 -9.59
C GLU A 343 8.99 -36.71 -10.11
N LEU A 344 9.99 -37.10 -9.32
CA LEU A 344 11.41 -37.09 -9.72
C LEU A 344 11.68 -38.05 -10.88
N ALA A 345 11.14 -39.27 -10.82
CA ALA A 345 11.22 -40.23 -11.91
C ALA A 345 10.56 -39.70 -13.19
N SER A 346 9.41 -39.01 -13.07
CA SER A 346 8.75 -38.36 -14.22
C SER A 346 9.63 -37.29 -14.88
N GLN A 347 10.54 -36.69 -14.11
CA GLN A 347 11.51 -35.71 -14.59
C GLN A 347 12.89 -36.30 -14.96
N VAL A 348 12.99 -37.64 -15.04
CA VAL A 348 14.21 -38.39 -15.37
C VAL A 348 15.31 -38.22 -14.31
N VAL A 349 14.96 -37.84 -13.09
CA VAL A 349 15.89 -37.83 -11.94
C VAL A 349 15.88 -39.21 -11.32
N GLU A 350 17.05 -39.84 -11.32
CA GLU A 350 17.26 -41.10 -10.59
C GLU A 350 17.58 -40.78 -9.12
N VAL A 351 16.86 -41.47 -8.23
CA VAL A 351 17.02 -41.35 -6.78
C VAL A 351 17.51 -42.68 -6.24
N LEU A 352 18.69 -42.66 -5.63
CA LEU A 352 19.18 -43.76 -4.82
C LEU A 352 18.74 -43.51 -3.37
N TRP A 353 18.38 -44.59 -2.68
CA TRP A 353 17.72 -44.67 -1.36
C TRP A 353 17.98 -43.49 -0.40
N PRO A 354 16.94 -42.92 0.23
CA PRO A 354 17.12 -41.94 1.32
C PRO A 354 17.72 -42.58 2.57
N PHE A 355 18.65 -41.89 3.22
CA PHE A 355 19.01 -42.16 4.61
C PHE A 355 17.95 -41.50 5.53
N ARG A 356 17.20 -42.30 6.30
CA ARG A 356 16.30 -41.80 7.34
C ARG A 356 17.13 -41.48 8.59
N ILE A 357 17.35 -40.20 8.89
CA ILE A 357 17.97 -39.76 10.16
C ILE A 357 16.84 -39.39 11.12
N ASN A 358 16.71 -40.16 12.20
CA ASN A 358 15.73 -39.91 13.23
C ASN A 358 16.30 -38.91 14.25
N THR A 359 15.79 -37.68 14.27
CA THR A 359 16.14 -36.68 15.29
C THR A 359 15.02 -36.53 16.33
N THR A 360 14.57 -37.63 16.94
CA THR A 360 13.72 -37.57 18.15
C THR A 360 14.52 -37.55 19.44
N SER A 361 15.85 -37.39 19.39
CA SER A 361 16.70 -37.32 20.57
C SER A 361 17.68 -36.15 20.50
N ALA A 362 17.17 -34.93 20.66
CA ALA A 362 17.87 -33.78 21.26
C ALA A 362 17.02 -32.49 21.15
N ILE A 363 16.00 -32.34 22.00
CA ILE A 363 15.65 -31.08 22.71
C ILE A 363 15.12 -31.46 24.09
#